data_AF-A0A0F9LZX0-F1
#
_entry.id   AF-A0A0F9LZX0-F1
#
_cell.length_a   1.000
_cell.length_b   1.000
_cell.length_c   1.000
_cell.angle_alpha   90.00
_cell.angle_beta   90.00
_cell.angle_gamma   90.00
#
_symmetry.space_group_name_H-M   'P 1'
#
loop_
_entity.id
_entity.type
_entity.pdbx_description
1 polymer ?
#
loop_
_entity_poly.entity_id
_entity_poly.type
_entity_poly.pdbx_seq_one_letter_code
_entity_poly.pdbx_strand_id
1 'polypeptide(L)'
;MSNEHRPLIMIAVPTRGTIRHEVVGALLSWTSDARVRKLFLTQVGNPCDAVRNLITERFLGSAAEFLITVDDDNPPLRNPIDLIFEDKDVISLPTPIIWGGKRITWNIYKRTGDNLYDTVPESPGDQFRRVDGVGAGCLVIKRRVLESIPAAFSCIVDATSGKIAIGTDLAFSKRVMDAGFELWAHFGYCCRHIQSVDLWKLIEASREK
;
A
#
# COMPACT_ATOMS: atom_id res chain seq x y z
N MET A 1 20.83 -30.05 -9.74
CA MET A 1 19.82 -28.97 -9.76
C MET A 1 20.45 -27.79 -9.04
N SER A 2 20.83 -26.76 -9.79
CA SER A 2 21.43 -25.55 -9.22
C SER A 2 20.49 -24.96 -8.19
N ASN A 3 21.04 -24.56 -7.05
CA ASN A 3 20.31 -23.90 -5.98
C ASN A 3 19.97 -22.47 -6.45
N GLU A 4 18.94 -22.33 -7.30
CA GLU A 4 18.47 -21.02 -7.75
C GLU A 4 18.09 -20.18 -6.52
N HIS A 5 18.62 -18.95 -6.47
CA HIS A 5 18.32 -18.01 -5.40
C HIS A 5 16.80 -17.77 -5.37
N ARG A 6 16.17 -18.10 -4.24
CA ARG A 6 14.76 -17.83 -3.99
C ARG A 6 14.66 -16.65 -3.04
N PRO A 7 14.19 -15.48 -3.51
CA PRO A 7 14.13 -14.29 -2.68
C PRO A 7 13.35 -14.52 -1.40
N LEU A 8 13.84 -13.96 -0.29
CA LEU A 8 13.06 -13.90 0.94
C LEU A 8 12.19 -12.65 0.93
N ILE A 9 10.88 -12.82 1.09
CA ILE A 9 9.93 -11.70 1.17
C ILE A 9 9.26 -11.67 2.53
N MET A 10 9.00 -10.46 3.02
CA MET A 10 8.11 -10.25 4.16
C MET A 10 6.74 -9.83 3.65
N ILE A 11 5.70 -10.55 4.05
CA ILE A 11 4.30 -10.21 3.78
C ILE A 11 3.70 -9.72 5.09
N ALA A 12 3.37 -8.43 5.15
CA ALA A 12 2.96 -7.76 6.36
C ALA A 12 1.53 -7.19 6.27
N VAL A 13 0.72 -7.43 7.29
CA VAL A 13 -0.61 -6.82 7.43
C VAL A 13 -0.62 -5.88 8.64
N PRO A 14 -0.65 -4.55 8.44
CA PRO A 14 -1.01 -3.63 9.50
C PRO A 14 -2.50 -3.80 9.82
N THR A 15 -2.84 -3.88 11.11
CA THR A 15 -4.24 -4.05 11.51
C THR A 15 -4.53 -3.37 12.84
N ARG A 16 -5.81 -3.09 13.09
CA ARG A 16 -6.32 -2.65 14.40
C ARG A 16 -6.82 -3.80 15.27
N GLY A 17 -6.55 -5.05 14.87
CA GLY A 17 -6.88 -6.26 15.63
C GLY A 17 -7.82 -7.22 14.92
N THR A 18 -8.23 -6.90 13.69
CA THR A 18 -9.10 -7.75 12.87
C THR A 18 -8.65 -7.71 11.42
N ILE A 19 -8.61 -8.86 10.76
CA ILE A 19 -8.31 -8.94 9.32
C ILE A 19 -9.54 -9.47 8.59
N ARG A 20 -9.90 -8.83 7.48
CA ARG A 20 -10.95 -9.32 6.59
C ARG A 20 -10.61 -10.72 6.10
N HIS A 21 -11.60 -11.62 6.13
CA HIS A 21 -11.41 -13.00 5.73
C HIS A 21 -10.97 -13.13 4.26
N GLU A 22 -11.33 -12.18 3.40
CA GLU A 22 -10.87 -12.10 2.02
C GLU A 22 -9.35 -11.85 1.93
N VAL A 23 -8.79 -11.01 2.81
CA VAL A 23 -7.34 -10.79 2.91
C VAL A 23 -6.66 -12.06 3.41
N VAL A 24 -7.22 -12.71 4.44
CA VAL A 24 -6.71 -14.01 4.93
C VAL A 24 -6.70 -15.07 3.83
N GLY A 25 -7.78 -15.16 3.05
CA GLY A 25 -7.87 -16.08 1.91
C GLY A 25 -6.78 -15.81 0.85
N ALA A 26 -6.52 -14.54 0.54
CA ALA A 26 -5.42 -14.15 -0.34
C ALA A 26 -4.06 -14.59 0.24
N LEU A 27 -3.77 -14.27 1.51
CA LEU A 27 -2.52 -14.66 2.18
C LEU A 27 -2.28 -16.18 2.15
N LEU A 28 -3.31 -16.97 2.44
CA LEU A 28 -3.25 -18.43 2.40
C LEU A 28 -2.90 -18.94 1.00
N SER A 29 -3.48 -18.35 -0.05
CA SER A 29 -3.17 -18.72 -1.43
C SER A 29 -1.70 -18.47 -1.83
N TRP A 30 -1.03 -17.52 -1.17
CA TRP A 30 0.37 -17.19 -1.46
C TRP A 30 1.36 -18.11 -0.75
N THR A 31 0.91 -18.87 0.25
CA THR A 31 1.78 -19.82 0.99
C THR A 31 2.39 -20.87 0.07
N SER A 32 1.64 -21.33 -0.94
CA SER A 32 2.07 -22.35 -1.90
C SER A 32 3.04 -21.87 -2.99
N ASP A 33 3.34 -20.56 -3.08
CA ASP A 33 4.18 -20.02 -4.15
C ASP A 33 5.66 -20.42 -4.02
N ALA A 34 6.09 -21.52 -4.63
CA ALA A 34 7.42 -22.08 -4.41
C ALA A 34 8.60 -21.21 -4.89
N ARG A 35 8.33 -20.15 -5.67
CA ARG A 35 9.36 -19.24 -6.24
C ARG A 35 10.07 -18.42 -5.18
N VAL A 36 9.45 -18.20 -4.01
CA VAL A 36 9.96 -17.32 -2.96
C VAL A 36 9.86 -17.96 -1.57
N ARG A 37 10.73 -17.53 -0.67
CA ARG A 37 10.61 -17.80 0.76
C ARG A 37 9.79 -16.67 1.40
N LYS A 38 8.95 -16.97 2.39
CA LYS A 38 8.07 -15.96 3.01
C LYS A 38 8.25 -15.87 4.52
N LEU A 39 8.18 -14.65 5.03
CA LEU A 39 7.90 -14.34 6.42
C LEU A 39 6.54 -13.65 6.47
N PHE A 40 5.60 -14.19 7.24
CA PHE A 40 4.32 -13.52 7.47
C PHE A 40 4.38 -12.73 8.77
N LEU A 41 3.95 -11.48 8.71
CA LEU A 41 3.89 -10.57 9.85
C LEU A 41 2.50 -9.96 9.92
N THR A 42 1.87 -10.01 11.09
CA THR A 42 0.71 -9.17 11.40
C THR A 42 1.12 -8.23 12.51
N GLN A 43 0.95 -6.93 12.29
CA GLN A 43 1.29 -5.92 13.29
C GLN A 43 0.01 -5.19 13.71
N VAL A 44 -0.42 -5.47 14.94
CA VAL A 44 -1.53 -4.77 15.57
C VAL A 44 -1.05 -3.44 16.12
N GLY A 45 -1.80 -2.36 15.91
CA GLY A 45 -1.56 -1.09 16.58
C GLY A 45 -2.27 0.12 15.97
N ASN A 46 -1.99 1.30 16.53
CA ASN A 46 -2.46 2.60 16.08
C ASN A 46 -1.52 3.68 16.67
N PRO A 47 -1.23 4.81 16.00
CA PRO A 47 -1.66 5.20 14.66
C PRO A 47 -1.05 4.35 13.54
N CYS A 48 -1.67 4.37 12.34
CA CYS A 48 -1.29 3.51 11.20
C CYS A 48 0.16 3.74 10.74
N ASP A 49 0.63 5.00 10.76
CA ASP A 49 2.01 5.34 10.44
C ASP A 49 3.03 4.71 11.39
N ALA A 50 2.75 4.71 12.70
CA ALA A 50 3.59 4.04 13.70
C ALA A 50 3.64 2.52 13.46
N VAL A 51 2.50 1.90 13.16
CA VAL A 51 2.41 0.47 12.83
C VAL A 51 3.25 0.13 11.59
N ARG A 52 3.13 0.92 10.52
CA ARG A 52 3.90 0.72 9.29
C ARG A 52 5.40 0.91 9.52
N ASN A 53 5.80 1.90 10.31
CA ASN A 53 7.22 2.09 10.66
C ASN A 53 7.77 0.93 11.52
N LEU A 54 6.97 0.35 12.42
CA LEU A 54 7.36 -0.85 13.16
C LEU A 54 7.47 -2.09 12.25
N ILE A 55 6.59 -2.22 11.25
CA ILE A 55 6.74 -3.22 10.18
C ILE A 55 8.06 -3.00 9.43
N THR A 56 8.37 -1.76 9.05
CA THR A 56 9.64 -1.42 8.39
C THR A 56 10.85 -1.79 9.25
N GLU A 57 10.83 -1.50 10.55
CA GLU A 57 11.90 -1.89 11.48
C GLU A 57 12.08 -3.41 11.50
N ARG A 58 11.01 -4.19 11.65
CA ARG A 58 11.05 -5.65 11.63
C ARG A 58 11.55 -6.20 10.29
N PHE A 59 11.13 -5.59 9.20
CA PHE A 59 11.58 -5.92 7.86
C PHE A 59 13.08 -5.68 7.69
N LEU A 60 13.57 -4.51 8.10
CA LEU A 60 14.99 -4.15 8.06
C LEU A 60 15.82 -4.97 9.08
N GLY A 61 15.23 -5.46 10.15
CA GLY A 61 15.86 -6.42 11.07
C GLY A 61 15.92 -7.86 10.55
N SER A 62 15.27 -8.16 9.42
CA SER A 62 15.25 -9.49 8.78
C SER A 62 16.15 -9.55 7.54
N ALA A 63 16.33 -10.74 6.97
CA ALA A 63 17.02 -10.95 5.70
C ALA A 63 16.10 -10.80 4.46
N ALA A 64 14.86 -10.31 4.62
CA ALA A 64 13.93 -10.19 3.52
C ALA A 64 14.36 -9.09 2.53
N GLU A 65 14.31 -9.38 1.24
CA GLU A 65 14.71 -8.50 0.13
C GLU A 65 13.55 -7.59 -0.32
N PHE A 66 12.31 -7.99 -0.05
CA PHE A 66 11.10 -7.26 -0.40
C PHE A 66 10.12 -7.24 0.74
N LEU A 67 9.44 -6.11 0.91
CA LEU A 67 8.27 -5.96 1.76
C LEU A 67 7.02 -5.88 0.88
N ILE A 68 6.10 -6.82 1.07
CA ILE A 68 4.72 -6.72 0.59
C ILE A 68 3.87 -6.32 1.79
N THR A 69 3.27 -5.14 1.79
CA THR A 69 2.32 -4.72 2.83
C THR A 69 0.93 -4.64 2.25
N VAL A 70 -0.07 -5.19 2.96
CA VAL A 70 -1.47 -5.26 2.52
C VAL A 70 -2.36 -4.82 3.67
N ASP A 71 -3.20 -3.83 3.46
CA ASP A 71 -4.17 -3.39 4.47
C ASP A 71 -5.17 -4.50 4.77
N ASP A 72 -5.64 -4.50 6.02
CA ASP A 72 -6.48 -5.57 6.56
C ASP A 72 -7.90 -5.63 5.94
N ASP A 73 -8.24 -4.70 5.06
CA ASP A 73 -9.48 -4.60 4.30
C ASP A 73 -9.32 -4.50 2.77
N ASN A 74 -8.09 -4.61 2.25
CA ASN A 74 -7.76 -4.41 0.83
C ASN A 74 -7.20 -5.66 0.15
N PRO A 75 -7.97 -6.75 0.01
CA PRO A 75 -7.48 -7.97 -0.59
C PRO A 75 -7.11 -7.73 -2.07
N PRO A 76 -5.87 -8.08 -2.49
CA PRO A 76 -5.47 -8.01 -3.88
C PRO A 76 -6.28 -8.97 -4.77
N LEU A 77 -6.61 -8.54 -5.99
CA LEU A 77 -7.30 -9.39 -6.97
C LEU A 77 -6.39 -10.45 -7.59
N ARG A 78 -5.07 -10.28 -7.48
CA ARG A 78 -4.02 -11.17 -8.02
C ARG A 78 -2.86 -11.26 -7.02
N ASN A 79 -1.95 -12.21 -7.22
CA ASN A 79 -0.85 -12.46 -6.29
C ASN A 79 0.25 -11.37 -6.44
N PRO A 80 0.46 -10.47 -5.46
CA PRO A 80 1.46 -9.42 -5.56
C PRO A 80 2.90 -9.96 -5.57
N ILE A 81 3.13 -11.25 -5.25
CA ILE A 81 4.44 -11.89 -5.40
C ILE A 81 4.91 -11.86 -6.86
N ASP A 82 4.00 -11.89 -7.84
CA ASP A 82 4.36 -11.78 -9.25
C ASP A 82 5.15 -10.49 -9.55
N LEU A 83 4.92 -9.44 -8.76
CA LEU A 83 5.49 -8.11 -8.95
C LEU A 83 6.87 -7.93 -8.32
N ILE A 84 7.37 -8.87 -7.51
CA ILE A 84 8.73 -8.75 -6.95
C ILE A 84 9.81 -8.97 -8.02
N PHE A 85 9.45 -9.66 -9.09
CA PHE A 85 10.34 -9.99 -10.21
C PHE A 85 10.43 -8.86 -11.24
N GLU A 86 9.65 -7.81 -11.04
CA GLU A 86 9.67 -6.60 -11.85
C GLU A 86 10.81 -5.69 -11.40
N ASP A 87 11.53 -5.09 -12.35
CA ASP A 87 12.60 -4.16 -12.02
C ASP A 87 12.06 -2.75 -11.68
N LYS A 88 11.34 -2.65 -10.56
CA LYS A 88 10.73 -1.41 -10.06
C LYS A 88 10.96 -1.27 -8.56
N ASP A 89 11.08 -0.04 -8.07
CA ASP A 89 11.40 0.23 -6.67
C ASP A 89 10.24 0.01 -5.72
N VAL A 90 9.12 0.63 -6.06
CA VAL A 90 7.87 0.54 -5.32
C VAL A 90 6.76 0.36 -6.33
N ILE A 91 5.96 -0.68 -6.13
CA ILE A 91 4.75 -0.95 -6.92
C ILE A 91 3.56 -0.89 -5.99
N SER A 92 2.61 -0.01 -6.29
CA SER A 92 1.30 0.06 -5.65
C SER A 92 0.26 -0.67 -6.48
N LEU A 93 -0.62 -1.37 -5.78
CA LEU A 93 -1.80 -2.00 -6.33
C LEU A 93 -2.98 -1.03 -6.15
N PRO A 94 -3.53 -0.46 -7.23
CA PRO A 94 -4.60 0.53 -7.13
C PRO A 94 -5.80 -0.02 -6.35
N THR A 95 -6.23 0.76 -5.37
CA THR A 95 -7.34 0.42 -4.47
C THR A 95 -8.41 1.50 -4.61
N PRO A 96 -9.70 1.14 -4.79
CA PRO A 96 -10.75 2.13 -4.93
C PRO A 96 -10.99 2.83 -3.58
N ILE A 97 -11.16 4.15 -3.59
CA ILE A 97 -11.41 4.98 -2.41
C ILE A 97 -12.55 5.96 -2.67
N ILE A 98 -13.20 6.40 -1.59
CA ILE A 98 -14.14 7.53 -1.62
C ILE A 98 -13.33 8.82 -1.46
N TRP A 99 -13.18 9.57 -2.54
CA TRP A 99 -12.49 10.86 -2.55
C TRP A 99 -13.48 12.00 -2.31
N GLY A 100 -13.14 12.90 -1.38
CA GLY A 100 -13.94 14.08 -1.05
C GLY A 100 -15.38 13.77 -0.62
N GLY A 101 -15.65 12.55 -0.16
CA GLY A 101 -16.99 12.09 0.24
C GLY A 101 -18.00 11.93 -0.90
N LYS A 102 -17.57 12.03 -2.17
CA LYS A 102 -18.51 12.18 -3.30
C LYS A 102 -18.22 11.25 -4.48
N ARG A 103 -16.96 10.87 -4.70
CA ARG A 103 -16.54 10.12 -5.90
C ARG A 103 -15.72 8.89 -5.53
N ILE A 104 -16.03 7.76 -6.15
CA ILE A 104 -15.15 6.58 -6.12
C ILE A 104 -14.06 6.77 -7.19
N THR A 105 -12.81 6.63 -6.79
CA THR A 105 -11.63 6.76 -7.65
C THR A 105 -10.50 5.88 -7.12
N TRP A 106 -9.36 5.81 -7.82
CA TRP A 106 -8.19 5.07 -7.35
C TRP A 106 -7.36 5.90 -6.36
N ASN A 107 -6.76 5.24 -5.37
CA ASN A 107 -5.78 5.84 -4.46
C ASN A 107 -4.40 6.06 -5.12
N ILE A 108 -4.40 6.49 -6.38
CA ILE A 108 -3.21 6.73 -7.19
C ILE A 108 -3.22 8.20 -7.57
N TYR A 109 -2.08 8.87 -7.44
CA TYR A 109 -2.03 10.32 -7.44
C TYR A 109 -0.95 10.91 -8.35
N LYS A 110 -1.25 12.07 -8.92
CA LYS A 110 -0.32 12.95 -9.60
C LYS A 110 -0.17 14.23 -8.78
N ARG A 111 1.05 14.71 -8.61
CA ARG A 111 1.32 15.97 -7.92
C ARG A 111 0.92 17.12 -8.84
N THR A 112 0.09 18.04 -8.34
CA THR A 112 -0.39 19.21 -9.09
C THR A 112 0.10 20.54 -8.50
N GLY A 113 0.73 20.50 -7.33
CA GLY A 113 1.38 21.64 -6.69
C GLY A 113 2.21 21.22 -5.49
N ASP A 114 2.64 22.20 -4.68
CA ASP A 114 3.34 21.87 -3.44
C ASP A 114 2.37 21.20 -2.47
N ASN A 115 2.66 19.94 -2.12
CA ASN A 115 1.82 19.07 -1.30
C ASN A 115 0.36 18.90 -1.79
N LEU A 116 0.08 19.23 -3.05
CA LEU A 116 -1.22 19.07 -3.70
C LEU A 116 -1.17 17.91 -4.69
N TYR A 117 -2.22 17.08 -4.62
CA TYR A 117 -2.33 15.85 -5.40
C TYR A 117 -3.74 15.67 -5.93
N ASP A 118 -3.84 15.20 -7.18
CA ASP A 118 -5.08 14.79 -7.81
C ASP A 118 -5.06 13.30 -8.14
N THR A 119 -6.23 12.68 -8.09
CA THR A 119 -6.37 11.24 -8.35
C THR A 119 -6.22 10.95 -9.84
N VAL A 120 -5.44 9.94 -10.18
CA VAL A 120 -5.20 9.47 -11.55
C VAL A 120 -6.27 8.42 -11.92
N PRO A 121 -7.07 8.64 -12.97
CA PRO A 121 -7.99 7.61 -13.46
C PRO A 121 -7.21 6.48 -14.14
N GLU A 122 -7.80 5.29 -14.15
CA GLU A 122 -7.34 4.20 -15.01
C GLU A 122 -7.53 4.60 -16.48
N SER A 123 -6.58 4.20 -17.35
CA SER A 123 -6.77 4.31 -18.80
C SER A 123 -6.77 2.92 -19.44
N PRO A 124 -7.60 2.69 -20.49
CA PRO A 124 -7.67 1.38 -21.13
C PRO A 124 -6.30 0.89 -21.60
N GLY A 125 -5.93 -0.33 -21.19
CA GLY A 125 -4.66 -0.96 -21.58
C GLY A 125 -3.46 -0.61 -20.69
N ASP A 126 -3.61 0.27 -19.69
CA ASP A 126 -2.54 0.52 -18.72
C ASP A 126 -2.24 -0.73 -17.90
N GLN A 127 -0.99 -1.18 -17.96
CA GLN A 127 -0.48 -2.15 -16.98
C GLN A 127 0.28 -1.39 -15.90
N PHE A 128 1.41 -0.81 -16.25
CA PHE A 128 2.23 0.01 -15.36
C PHE A 128 2.13 1.49 -15.69
N ARG A 129 1.99 2.32 -14.65
CA ARG A 129 2.04 3.77 -14.76
C ARG A 129 2.96 4.34 -13.69
N ARG A 130 3.91 5.20 -14.08
CA ARG A 130 4.72 5.98 -13.12
C ARG A 130 3.87 7.11 -12.54
N VAL A 131 3.93 7.29 -11.23
CA VAL A 131 3.03 8.19 -10.47
C VAL A 131 3.80 8.99 -9.42
N ASP A 132 3.18 10.02 -8.86
CA ASP A 132 3.83 10.88 -7.85
C ASP A 132 3.32 10.61 -6.44
N GLY A 133 2.26 9.83 -6.31
CA GLY A 133 1.69 9.43 -5.02
C GLY A 133 0.88 8.16 -5.14
N VAL A 134 0.91 7.36 -4.08
CA VAL A 134 0.12 6.14 -3.97
C VAL A 134 -0.42 6.01 -2.56
N GLY A 135 -1.61 5.43 -2.43
CA GLY A 135 -2.11 4.92 -1.16
C GLY A 135 -1.43 3.59 -0.80
N ALA A 136 -1.48 3.25 0.49
CA ALA A 136 -0.75 2.09 1.02
C ALA A 136 -1.61 0.83 1.19
N GLY A 137 -2.72 0.74 0.44
CA GLY A 137 -3.67 -0.40 0.46
C GLY A 137 -3.00 -1.74 0.15
N CYS A 138 -2.16 -1.79 -0.89
CA CYS A 138 -1.17 -2.84 -1.04
C CYS A 138 0.06 -2.31 -1.79
N LEU A 139 1.24 -2.53 -1.22
CA LEU A 139 2.53 -2.09 -1.77
C LEU A 139 3.51 -3.26 -1.83
N VAL A 140 4.31 -3.28 -2.89
CA VAL A 140 5.52 -4.11 -3.04
C VAL A 140 6.72 -3.17 -3.05
N ILE A 141 7.63 -3.33 -2.10
CA ILE A 141 8.72 -2.37 -1.83
C ILE A 141 10.05 -3.13 -1.79
N LYS A 142 11.01 -2.71 -2.63
CA LYS A 142 12.39 -3.21 -2.56
C LYS A 142 13.07 -2.73 -1.28
N ARG A 143 13.88 -3.60 -0.66
CA ARG A 143 14.60 -3.29 0.57
C ARG A 143 15.37 -1.97 0.56
N ARG A 144 16.11 -1.72 -0.53
CA ARG A 144 16.94 -0.52 -0.74
C ARG A 144 16.19 0.79 -0.55
N VAL A 145 14.89 0.81 -0.82
CA VAL A 145 14.02 1.99 -0.66
C VAL A 145 13.88 2.33 0.82
N LEU A 146 13.56 1.33 1.65
CA LEU A 146 13.34 1.52 3.09
C LEU A 146 14.65 1.71 3.86
N GLU A 147 15.76 1.15 3.39
CA GLU A 147 17.10 1.43 3.95
C GLU A 147 17.49 2.90 3.76
N SER A 148 17.01 3.53 2.69
CA SER A 148 17.35 4.92 2.33
C SER A 148 16.41 5.96 2.96
N ILE A 149 15.31 5.54 3.56
CA ILE A 149 14.24 6.42 4.05
C ILE A 149 13.88 6.06 5.50
N PRO A 150 14.57 6.65 6.48
CA PRO A 150 14.21 6.50 7.90
C PRO A 150 12.77 6.99 8.14
N ALA A 151 12.02 6.24 8.95
CA ALA A 151 10.63 6.55 9.30
C ALA A 151 9.74 6.83 8.08
N ALA A 152 9.86 5.98 7.05
CA ALA A 152 9.28 6.19 5.73
C ALA A 152 7.79 6.56 5.73
N PHE A 153 7.01 6.03 6.67
CA PHE A 153 5.56 6.22 6.74
C PHE A 153 5.11 7.34 7.67
N SER A 154 6.00 8.08 8.33
CA SER A 154 5.56 9.17 9.22
C SER A 154 4.83 10.26 8.45
N CYS A 155 3.74 10.80 8.99
CA CYS A 155 3.11 11.98 8.40
C CYS A 155 4.06 13.19 8.36
N ILE A 156 3.78 14.17 7.51
CA ILE A 156 4.47 15.47 7.53
C ILE A 156 3.55 16.44 8.26
N VAL A 157 4.09 17.05 9.33
CA VAL A 157 3.38 18.00 10.18
C VAL A 157 3.84 19.41 9.84
N ASP A 158 2.88 20.33 9.68
CA ASP A 158 3.14 21.75 9.52
C ASP A 158 3.70 22.31 10.85
N ALA A 159 4.92 22.84 10.80
CA ALA A 159 5.64 23.26 12.00
C ALA A 159 4.96 24.45 12.72
N THR A 160 4.21 25.28 11.99
CA THR A 160 3.57 26.47 12.55
C THR A 160 2.25 26.14 13.25
N SER A 161 1.42 25.29 12.64
CA SER A 161 0.09 24.96 13.13
C SER A 161 0.04 23.65 13.93
N GLY A 162 1.07 22.80 13.84
CA GLY A 162 1.08 21.47 14.43
C GLY A 162 0.12 20.48 13.77
N LYS A 163 -0.51 20.87 12.65
CA LYS A 163 -1.47 20.03 11.92
C LYS A 163 -0.75 19.14 10.90
N ILE A 164 -1.37 18.03 10.53
CA ILE A 164 -0.86 17.19 9.44
C ILE A 164 -0.97 17.96 8.13
N ALA A 165 0.18 18.27 7.52
CA ALA A 165 0.29 18.84 6.19
C ALA A 165 0.15 17.77 5.10
N ILE A 166 0.76 16.60 5.32
CA ILE A 166 0.66 15.44 4.41
C ILE A 166 0.45 14.17 5.21
N GLY A 167 -0.61 13.42 4.85
CA GLY A 167 -0.89 12.11 5.43
C GLY A 167 0.21 11.08 5.14
N THR A 168 0.22 10.00 5.92
CA THR A 168 1.24 8.92 5.88
C THR A 168 1.57 8.42 4.47
N ASP A 169 0.57 8.07 3.67
CA ASP A 169 0.75 7.49 2.33
C ASP A 169 1.45 8.44 1.34
N LEU A 170 1.01 9.69 1.30
CA LEU A 170 1.59 10.72 0.44
C LEU A 170 2.94 11.22 0.97
N ALA A 171 3.15 11.19 2.28
CA ALA A 171 4.44 11.49 2.90
C ALA A 171 5.47 10.41 2.55
N PHE A 172 5.10 9.13 2.61
CA PHE A 172 5.89 8.01 2.11
C PHE A 172 6.24 8.22 0.63
N SER A 173 5.23 8.46 -0.21
CA SER A 173 5.42 8.67 -1.64
C SER A 173 6.38 9.81 -1.94
N LYS A 174 6.23 10.95 -1.24
CA LYS A 174 7.14 12.09 -1.36
C LYS A 174 8.58 11.70 -1.00
N ARG A 175 8.79 11.00 0.11
CA ARG A 175 10.14 10.57 0.53
C ARG A 175 10.78 9.59 -0.44
N VAL A 176 10.01 8.68 -1.03
CA VAL A 176 10.49 7.75 -2.07
C VAL A 176 11.08 8.52 -3.25
N MET A 177 10.34 9.51 -3.76
CA MET A 177 10.81 10.33 -4.87
C MET A 177 11.97 11.27 -4.47
N ASP A 178 11.91 11.88 -3.29
CA ASP A 178 12.98 12.75 -2.79
C ASP A 178 14.31 11.97 -2.61
N ALA A 179 14.24 10.67 -2.34
CA ALA A 179 15.38 9.75 -2.29
C ALA A 179 15.83 9.22 -3.67
N GLY A 180 15.18 9.66 -4.76
CA GLY A 180 15.56 9.31 -6.15
C GLY A 180 15.00 7.98 -6.66
N PHE A 181 14.04 7.38 -5.97
CA PHE A 181 13.38 6.14 -6.40
C PHE A 181 12.08 6.43 -7.16
N GLU A 182 11.61 5.44 -7.91
CA GLU A 182 10.37 5.54 -8.68
C GLU A 182 9.17 4.86 -8.01
N LEU A 183 8.00 5.51 -8.12
CA LEU A 183 6.70 4.94 -7.75
C LEU A 183 5.95 4.49 -8.99
N TRP A 184 5.45 3.26 -8.95
CA TRP A 184 4.69 2.65 -10.02
C TRP A 184 3.32 2.18 -9.52
N ALA A 185 2.27 2.36 -10.31
CA ALA A 185 0.95 1.78 -10.10
C ALA A 185 0.74 0.65 -11.12
N HIS A 186 0.24 -0.51 -10.68
CA HIS A 186 -0.11 -1.60 -11.59
C HIS A 186 -1.63 -1.84 -11.68
N PHE A 187 -2.30 -1.30 -12.70
CA PHE A 187 -3.76 -1.39 -12.88
C PHE A 187 -4.27 -2.81 -13.19
N GLY A 188 -3.41 -3.69 -13.73
CA GLY A 188 -3.72 -5.13 -13.81
C GLY A 188 -3.66 -5.92 -12.48
N TYR A 189 -3.25 -5.31 -11.36
CA TYR A 189 -3.17 -5.91 -10.02
C TYR A 189 -3.94 -5.06 -9.00
N CYS A 190 -5.16 -4.62 -9.30
CA CYS A 190 -5.93 -3.83 -8.34
C CYS A 190 -6.28 -4.62 -7.06
N CYS A 191 -6.60 -3.88 -6.00
CA CYS A 191 -7.20 -4.42 -4.78
C CYS A 191 -8.70 -4.14 -4.74
N ARG A 192 -9.43 -4.93 -3.95
CA ARG A 192 -10.73 -4.50 -3.41
C ARG A 192 -10.50 -3.50 -2.28
N HIS A 193 -11.58 -2.86 -1.82
CA HIS A 193 -11.58 -2.10 -0.58
C HIS A 193 -12.91 -2.37 0.13
N ILE A 194 -12.86 -3.12 1.23
CA ILE A 194 -14.06 -3.68 1.84
C ILE A 194 -14.43 -2.92 3.11
N GLN A 195 -15.46 -2.07 2.99
CA GLN A 195 -15.99 -1.29 4.10
C GLN A 195 -17.31 -1.88 4.60
N SER A 196 -17.57 -1.73 5.90
CA SER A 196 -18.88 -2.07 6.49
C SER A 196 -19.74 -0.81 6.54
N VAL A 197 -20.98 -0.90 6.06
CA VAL A 197 -21.95 0.20 6.04
C VAL A 197 -23.19 -0.18 6.84
N ASP A 198 -23.72 0.80 7.57
CA ASP A 198 -25.00 0.67 8.27
C ASP A 198 -26.14 0.83 7.26
N LEU A 199 -26.96 -0.21 7.10
CA LEU A 199 -28.08 -0.21 6.16
C LEU A 199 -29.14 0.84 6.52
N TRP A 200 -29.31 1.17 7.80
CA TRP A 200 -30.27 2.20 8.20
C TRP A 200 -29.83 3.58 7.72
N LYS A 201 -28.52 3.89 7.81
CA LYS A 201 -27.95 5.13 7.27
C LYS A 201 -28.14 5.25 5.76
N LEU A 202 -28.09 4.12 5.03
CA LEU A 202 -28.39 4.11 3.60
C LEU A 202 -29.87 4.39 3.31
N ILE A 203 -30.78 3.88 4.15
CA ILE A 203 -32.22 4.20 4.05
C ILE A 203 -32.44 5.70 4.27
N GLU A 204 -31.83 6.29 5.31
CA GLU A 204 -31.92 7.73 5.58
C GLU A 204 -31.42 8.56 4.40
N ALA A 205 -30.22 8.28 3.89
CA ALA A 205 -29.66 8.97 2.72
C ALA A 205 -30.49 8.79 1.44
N SER A 206 -31.20 7.66 1.27
CA SER A 206 -32.04 7.41 0.09
C SER A 206 -33.32 8.25 0.05
N ARG A 207 -33.77 8.75 1.21
CA ARG A 207 -35.00 9.55 1.38
C ARG A 207 -34.78 11.05 1.20
N GLU A 208 -33.54 11.52 1.32
CA GLU A 208 -33.16 12.94 1.17
C GLU A 208 -32.99 13.37 -0.30
N LYS A 209 -33.67 12.71 -1.25
CA LYS A 209 -33.64 13.08 -2.68
C LYS A 209 -34.52 14.28 -2.99
#